data_AF-A0A7K5L886-F1
#
_entry.id   AF-A0A7K5L886-F1
#
_cell.length_a   1.000
_cell.length_b   1.000
_cell.length_c   1.000
_cell.angle_alpha   90.00
_cell.angle_beta   90.00
_cell.angle_gamma   90.00
#
_symmetry.space_group_name_H-M   'P 1'
#
loop_
_entity.id
_entity.type
_entity.pdbx_description
1 polymer ?
#
loop_
_entity_poly.entity_id
_entity_poly.type
_entity_poly.pdbx_seq_one_letter_code
_entity_poly.pdbx_strand_id
1 'polypeptide(L)' 'LECHADGDPVPSTRCARDGGTRDGGGTRDGVVSRGRSGRVVTRADGGRYVCRATNRHGVAVRSVLVTVECEWREGTAEGG' A
#
# COMPACT_ATOMS: atom_id res chain seq x y z
N LEU A 1 1.62 -2.17 3.38
CA LEU A 1 1.06 -3.38 2.75
C LEU A 1 2.14 -4.44 2.78
N GLU A 2 1.94 -5.46 3.60
CA GLU A 2 2.80 -6.62 3.66
C GLU A 2 2.20 -7.72 2.78
N CYS A 3 3.05 -8.44 2.06
CA CYS A 3 2.63 -9.53 1.18
C CYS A 3 3.53 -10.74 1.42
N HIS A 4 2.89 -11.83 1.81
CA HIS A 4 3.52 -13.13 2.04
C HIS A 4 3.16 -14.05 0.88
N ALA A 5 4.14 -14.84 0.43
CA ALA A 5 3.95 -15.85 -0.58
C ALA A 5 4.91 -17.01 -0.32
N ASP A 6 4.39 -18.22 -0.49
CA ASP A 6 5.13 -19.47 -0.33
C ASP A 6 5.44 -20.08 -1.70
N GLY A 7 6.56 -20.81 -1.79
CA GLY A 7 6.98 -21.52 -2.98
C GLY A 7 8.37 -22.12 -2.81
N ASP A 8 8.71 -23.09 -3.66
CA ASP A 8 10.07 -23.65 -3.74
C ASP A 8 10.62 -23.44 -5.15
N PRO A 9 11.64 -22.58 -5.35
CA PRO A 9 12.28 -21.71 -4.36
C PRO A 9 11.35 -20.63 -3.83
N VAL A 10 11.71 -20.10 -2.66
CA VAL A 10 11.00 -18.98 -2.02
C VAL A 10 10.86 -17.82 -3.02
N PRO A 11 9.63 -17.32 -3.25
CA PRO A 11 9.39 -16.27 -4.22
C PRO A 11 9.81 -14.89 -3.70
N SER A 12 10.26 -14.03 -4.62
CA SER A 12 10.41 -12.60 -4.36
C SER A 12 9.05 -11.90 -4.43
N THR A 13 8.66 -11.13 -3.42
CA THR A 13 7.37 -10.43 -3.37
C THR A 13 7.54 -8.92 -3.59
N ARG A 14 6.64 -8.31 -4.37
CA ARG A 14 6.59 -6.87 -4.61
C ARG A 14 5.15 -6.38 -4.67
N CYS A 15 4.84 -5.35 -3.88
CA CYS A 15 3.55 -4.66 -3.92
C CYS A 15 3.69 -3.27 -4.54
N ALA A 16 2.80 -2.92 -5.47
CA ALA A 16 2.70 -1.60 -6.04
C ALA A 16 1.24 -1.19 -6.23
N ARG A 17 0.97 0.12 -6.23
CA ARG A 17 -0.33 0.64 -6.67
C ARG A 17 -0.51 0.33 -8.15
N ASP A 18 -1.70 -0.13 -8.50
CA ASP A 18 -2.06 -0.40 -9.88
C ASP A 18 -2.14 0.91 -10.69
N GLY A 19 -1.50 0.96 -11.85
CA GLY A 19 -1.47 2.13 -12.74
C GLY A 19 -0.25 3.06 -12.64
N GLY A 20 0.66 2.84 -11.68
CA GLY A 20 1.89 3.64 -11.53
C GLY A 20 1.63 5.07 -11.06
N THR A 21 2.54 5.59 -10.24
CA THR A 21 2.45 6.88 -9.55
C THR A 21 2.08 8.03 -10.50
N ARG A 22 0.80 8.37 -10.56
CA ARG A 22 0.33 9.65 -11.05
C ARG A 22 -0.43 10.30 -9.90
N ASP A 23 0.14 11.43 -9.50
CA ASP A 23 -0.43 12.43 -8.61
C ASP A 23 -0.23 12.22 -7.10
N GLY A 24 0.80 12.93 -6.61
CA GLY A 24 0.79 13.50 -5.26
C GLY A 24 1.58 12.74 -4.19
N GLY A 25 2.88 13.03 -4.08
CA GLY A 25 3.59 12.88 -2.80
C GLY A 25 4.41 11.61 -2.61
N GLY A 26 5.55 11.56 -3.30
CA GLY A 26 6.81 11.03 -2.77
C GLY A 26 6.79 9.63 -2.17
N THR A 27 6.69 8.61 -3.00
CA THR A 27 7.39 7.34 -2.74
C THR A 27 8.21 7.03 -3.98
N ARG A 28 9.48 7.45 -3.96
CA ARG A 28 10.46 6.93 -4.90
C ARG A 28 10.56 5.43 -4.59
N ASP A 29 10.48 4.65 -5.66
CA ASP A 29 10.67 3.21 -5.70
C ASP A 29 9.51 2.40 -5.11
N GLY A 30 8.75 1.77 -6.00
CA GLY A 30 7.58 0.93 -5.73
C GLY A 30 7.90 -0.34 -4.93
N VAL A 31 8.27 -0.14 -3.67
CA VAL A 31 8.44 -1.10 -2.60
C VAL A 31 7.82 -0.44 -1.37
N VAL A 32 6.58 -0.81 -1.03
CA VAL A 32 5.98 -0.48 0.26
C VAL A 32 6.66 -1.38 1.31
N SER A 33 7.91 -1.04 1.67
CA SER A 33 8.63 -1.73 2.74
C SER A 33 8.49 -0.96 4.05
N ARG A 34 8.07 -1.72 5.07
CA ARG A 34 8.08 -1.44 6.51
C ARG A 34 7.53 -0.08 6.93
N GLY A 35 6.33 -0.13 7.50
CA GLY A 35 5.78 0.92 8.33
C GLY A 35 6.74 1.29 9.46
N ARG A 36 7.42 2.43 9.30
CA ARG A 36 7.96 3.25 10.38
C ARG A 36 8.26 4.65 9.85
N SER A 37 7.26 5.29 9.26
CA SER A 37 7.32 6.70 8.92
C SER A 37 6.00 7.31 9.36
N GLY A 38 6.05 8.36 10.18
CA GLY A 38 4.91 9.18 10.58
C GLY A 38 4.32 9.98 9.42
N ARG A 39 4.24 9.38 8.22
CA ARG A 39 3.62 9.95 7.04
C ARG A 39 2.12 9.93 7.25
N VAL A 40 1.52 11.12 7.15
CA VAL A 40 0.06 11.29 7.12
C VAL A 40 -0.48 10.50 5.94
N VAL A 41 -1.44 9.61 6.21
CA VAL A 41 -2.18 8.87 5.19
C VAL A 41 -3.34 9.75 4.74
N THR A 42 -3.45 9.96 3.44
CA THR A 42 -4.46 10.80 2.80
C THR A 42 -5.42 9.93 1.98
N ARG A 43 -6.59 10.46 1.61
CA ARG A 43 -7.51 9.75 0.69
C ARG A 43 -6.86 9.38 -0.64
N ALA A 44 -5.84 10.13 -1.09
CA ALA A 44 -5.06 9.80 -2.29
C ALA A 44 -4.23 8.51 -2.12
N ASP A 45 -3.92 8.11 -0.88
CA ASP A 45 -3.24 6.84 -0.59
C ASP A 45 -4.18 5.62 -0.75
N GLY A 46 -5.49 5.82 -0.85
CA GLY A 46 -6.46 4.79 -1.22
C GLY A 46 -6.38 4.41 -2.70
N GLY A 47 -6.68 3.16 -3.04
CA GLY A 47 -6.65 2.66 -4.41
C GLY A 47 -6.43 1.15 -4.49
N ARG A 48 -6.38 0.62 -5.72
CA ARG A 48 -6.04 -0.78 -5.97
C ARG A 48 -4.53 -0.99 -5.90
N TYR A 49 -4.11 -1.97 -5.12
CA TYR A 49 -2.71 -2.39 -5.01
C TYR A 49 -2.57 -3.82 -5.50
N VAL A 50 -1.49 -4.09 -6.23
CA VAL A 50 -1.18 -5.39 -6.81
C VAL A 50 0.13 -5.89 -6.19
N CYS A 51 0.04 -7.04 -5.52
CA CYS A 51 1.20 -7.82 -5.12
C CYS A 51 1.54 -8.85 -6.20
N ARG A 52 2.82 -8.98 -6.51
CA ARG A 52 3.37 -10.00 -7.38
C ARG A 52 4.43 -10.79 -6.63
N ALA A 53 4.30 -12.12 -6.63
CA ALA A 53 5.27 -13.07 -6.13
C ALA A 53 5.91 -13.79 -7.32
N THR A 54 7.24 -13.83 -7.41
CA THR A 54 7.96 -14.41 -8.55
C THR A 54 9.05 -15.36 -8.07
N ASN A 55 9.03 -16.60 -8.57
CA ASN A 55 10.15 -17.55 -8.45
C ASN A 55 10.51 -18.12 -9.83
N ARG A 56 11.49 -19.02 -9.88
CA ARG A 56 11.93 -19.63 -11.16
C ARG A 56 10.86 -20.48 -11.86
N HIS A 57 9.81 -20.90 -11.14
CA HIS A 57 8.73 -21.74 -11.67
C HIS A 57 7.54 -20.92 -12.15
N GLY A 58 7.43 -19.65 -11.74
CA GLY A 58 6.37 -18.79 -12.24
C GLY A 58 6.10 -17.57 -11.38
N VAL A 59 4.90 -17.04 -11.59
CA VAL A 59 4.44 -15.77 -11.01
C VAL A 59 3.03 -15.94 -10.46
N ALA A 60 2.82 -15.53 -9.21
CA ALA A 60 1.50 -15.39 -8.60
C ALA A 60 1.17 -13.91 -8.38
N VAL A 61 -0.10 -13.54 -8.57
CA VAL A 61 -0.56 -12.14 -8.46
C VAL A 61 -1.78 -12.06 -7.55
N ARG A 62 -1.80 -11.06 -6.66
CA ARG A 62 -2.96 -10.75 -5.81
C ARG A 62 -3.24 -9.24 -5.82
N SER A 63 -4.49 -8.87 -6.02
CA SER A 63 -4.94 -7.47 -5.92
C SER A 63 -5.76 -7.24 -4.66
N VAL A 64 -5.56 -6.10 -4.00
CA VAL A 64 -6.35 -5.63 -2.86
C VAL A 64 -6.81 -4.20 -3.10
N LEU A 65 -8.01 -3.86 -2.62
CA LEU A 65 -8.49 -2.49 -2.58
C LEU A 65 -8.20 -1.90 -1.21
N VAL A 66 -7.50 -0.77 -1.18
CA VAL A 66 -7.25 -0.02 0.06
C VAL A 66 -8.14 1.20 0.06
N THR A 67 -8.97 1.33 1.09
CA THR A 67 -9.75 2.52 1.39
C THR A 67 -9.09 3.28 2.53
N VAL A 68 -9.12 4.61 2.46
CA VAL A 68 -8.66 5.48 3.55
C VAL A 68 -9.87 6.21 4.09
N GLU A 69 -10.18 5.91 5.33
CA GLU A 69 -11.23 6.59 6.09
C GLU A 69 -10.63 7.79 6.81
N CYS A 70 -11.38 8.88 6.90
CA CYS A 70 -10.98 10.04 7.69
C CYS A 70 -11.79 10.04 8.98
N GLU A 71 -11.08 10.04 10.10
CA GLU A 71 -11.70 10.27 11.40
C GLU A 71 -11.86 11.79 11.53
N TRP A 72 -13.07 12.31 11.33
CA TRP A 72 -13.37 13.66 11.81
C TRP A 72 -13.24 13.61 13.33
N ARG A 73 -12.22 14.30 13.88
CA ARG A 73 -12.26 14.70 15.28
C ARG A 73 -13.39 15.73 15.34
N GLU A 74 -14.56 15.34 15.82
CA GLU A 74 -15.57 16.31 16.24
C GLU A 74 -14.91 17.15 17.34
N GLY A 75 -14.41 18.32 16.95
CA GLY A 75 -13.90 19.28 17.91
C GLY A 75 -15.06 19.68 18.79
N THR A 76 -14.96 19.40 20.08
CA THR A 76 -15.73 20.11 21.11
C THR A 76 -15.32 21.58 21.04
N ALA A 77 -15.93 22.32 20.12
CA ALA A 77 -16.02 23.76 20.18
C ALA A 77 -17.15 24.10 21.16
N GLU A 78 -16.89 23.94 22.45
CA GLU A 78 -17.65 24.68 23.45
C GLU A 78 -16.98 26.06 23.57
N GLY A 79 -17.59 27.03 22.90
CA GLY A 79 -17.33 28.44 23.14
C GLY A 79 -18.25 28.97 24.25
N GLY A 80 -17.79 30.02 24.94
CA GLY A 80 -18.61 30.85 25.83
C GLY A 80 -18.06 30.96 27.24
#